data_AF-A0A448ZWS4-F1
#
_entry.id   AF-A0A448ZWS4-F1
#
_cell.length_a   1.000
_cell.length_b   1.000
_cell.length_c   1.000
_cell.angle_alpha   90.00
_cell.angle_beta   90.00
_cell.angle_gamma   90.00
#
_symmetry.space_group_name_H-M   'P 1'
#
loop_
_entity.id
_entity.type
_entity.pdbx_description
1 polymer ?
#
loop_
_entity_poly.entity_id
_entity_poly.type
_entity_poly.pdbx_seq_one_letter_code
_entity_poly.pdbx_strand_id
1 'polypeptide(L)'
;MKILETDFSVKRTLNSSYIIYDTIFLVLLLVLLIVQKKYVTLLFCLFGAILYTVVDYGIFYAWLHTRSVQGANPFWFLLWLSSSYGITNFLVIWLGVKKDKNLKEYALIIIIWWICCPMISAMTPIANGTINIERKVGQYHGFMAAMLVIGYLAVLIYNMFTKKDKLPVLRMLIIGILVQFGWEFSLLVNGIRPFKFEPIMINSLIETNLGIPYIYFIYKGISKYVNDDFSKVNKVKEEKNQTITI
;
A
#
# COMPACT_ATOMS: atom_id res chain seq x y z
N MET A 1 -2.84 -31.69 -12.73
CA MET A 1 -3.04 -30.41 -12.01
C MET A 1 -1.68 -29.74 -11.86
N LYS A 2 -1.31 -28.83 -12.78
CA LYS A 2 -0.10 -28.00 -12.65
C LYS A 2 -0.47 -26.88 -11.68
N ILE A 3 -0.07 -27.00 -10.40
CA ILE A 3 -0.60 -26.11 -9.34
C ILE A 3 0.17 -24.79 -9.24
N LEU A 4 1.38 -24.66 -9.80
CA LEU A 4 2.12 -23.40 -9.80
C LEU A 4 3.00 -23.33 -11.06
N GLU A 5 2.55 -22.60 -12.10
CA GLU A 5 3.47 -22.13 -13.13
C GLU A 5 4.31 -21.02 -12.49
N THR A 6 5.60 -21.27 -12.24
CA THR A 6 6.50 -20.31 -11.58
C THR A 6 6.91 -19.15 -12.49
N ASP A 7 6.70 -19.29 -13.80
CA ASP A 7 7.04 -18.32 -14.83
C ASP A 7 5.78 -17.84 -15.56
N PHE A 8 4.99 -17.00 -14.89
CA PHE A 8 3.92 -16.27 -15.56
C PHE A 8 4.27 -14.79 -15.69
N SER A 9 3.80 -14.16 -16.77
CA SER A 9 3.87 -12.72 -16.89
C SER A 9 2.56 -12.06 -16.48
N VAL A 10 2.70 -10.91 -15.81
CA VAL A 10 1.61 -10.02 -15.45
C VAL A 10 1.64 -8.85 -16.43
N LYS A 11 0.66 -8.82 -17.34
CA LYS A 11 0.47 -7.75 -18.31
C LYS A 11 -0.64 -6.83 -17.86
N ARG A 12 -0.47 -5.52 -18.10
CA ARG A 12 -1.52 -4.52 -17.97
C ARG A 12 -1.50 -3.58 -19.15
N THR A 13 -2.70 -3.18 -19.57
CA THR A 13 -2.91 -2.22 -20.64
C THR A 13 -3.71 -1.06 -20.07
N LEU A 14 -3.15 0.14 -20.14
CA LEU A 14 -3.69 1.35 -19.53
C LEU A 14 -3.87 2.44 -20.58
N ASN A 15 -4.92 3.24 -20.42
CA ASN A 15 -5.11 4.47 -21.17
C ASN A 15 -4.27 5.59 -20.54
N SER A 16 -3.58 6.40 -21.34
CA SER A 16 -2.80 7.54 -20.84
C SER A 16 -3.65 8.56 -20.07
N SER A 17 -4.93 8.70 -20.41
CA SER A 17 -5.88 9.56 -19.67
C SER A 17 -6.06 9.12 -18.21
N TYR A 18 -5.93 7.82 -17.92
CA TYR A 18 -6.03 7.28 -16.56
C TYR A 18 -4.98 7.89 -15.64
N ILE A 19 -3.76 8.08 -16.14
CA ILE A 19 -2.64 8.64 -15.38
C ILE A 19 -2.97 10.07 -14.93
N ILE A 20 -3.54 10.88 -15.82
CA ILE A 20 -3.85 12.28 -15.54
C ILE A 20 -4.95 12.36 -14.48
N TYR A 21 -6.05 11.64 -14.67
CA TYR A 21 -7.14 11.61 -13.69
C TYR A 21 -6.66 11.13 -12.33
N ASP A 22 -5.90 10.03 -12.31
CA ASP A 22 -5.40 9.47 -11.05
C ASP A 22 -4.43 10.43 -10.36
N THR A 23 -3.57 11.12 -11.12
CA THR A 23 -2.68 12.16 -10.56
C THR A 23 -3.47 13.28 -9.89
N ILE A 24 -4.55 13.77 -10.51
CA ILE A 24 -5.42 14.79 -9.91
C ILE A 24 -6.01 14.28 -8.60
N PHE A 25 -6.52 13.05 -8.58
CA PHE A 25 -7.05 12.43 -7.37
C PHE A 25 -6.01 12.30 -6.25
N LEU A 26 -4.79 11.86 -6.57
CA LEU A 26 -3.71 11.76 -5.59
C LEU A 26 -3.36 13.13 -4.98
N VAL A 27 -3.29 14.18 -5.80
CA VAL A 27 -3.05 15.54 -5.30
C VAL A 27 -4.18 15.97 -4.36
N LEU A 28 -5.44 15.75 -4.73
CA LEU A 28 -6.59 16.07 -3.87
C LEU A 28 -6.55 15.30 -2.55
N LEU A 29 -6.16 14.02 -2.59
CA LEU A 29 -6.03 13.19 -1.40
C LEU A 29 -4.92 13.69 -0.47
N LEU A 30 -3.77 14.08 -1.01
CA LEU A 30 -2.67 14.67 -0.24
C LEU A 30 -3.08 16.03 0.36
N VAL A 31 -3.78 16.88 -0.41
CA VAL A 31 -4.32 18.15 0.10
C VAL A 31 -5.30 17.90 1.25
N LEU A 32 -6.16 16.89 1.14
CA LEU A 32 -7.10 16.53 2.20
C LEU A 32 -6.37 16.15 3.51
N LEU A 33 -5.25 15.42 3.42
CA LEU A 33 -4.41 15.10 4.59
C LEU A 33 -3.80 16.36 5.21
N ILE A 34 -3.35 17.31 4.39
CA ILE A 34 -2.81 18.61 4.86
C ILE A 34 -3.89 19.40 5.60
N VAL A 35 -5.09 19.51 5.02
CA VAL A 35 -6.22 20.22 5.61
C VAL A 35 -6.65 19.58 6.93
N GLN A 36 -6.62 18.26 7.03
CA GLN A 36 -6.92 17.53 8.27
C GLN A 36 -5.73 17.46 9.25
N LYS A 37 -4.61 18.15 8.96
CA LYS A 37 -3.38 18.17 9.76
C LYS A 37 -2.79 16.78 10.05
N LYS A 38 -2.94 15.84 9.13
CA LYS A 38 -2.41 14.46 9.23
C LYS A 38 -1.01 14.37 8.62
N TYR A 39 -0.07 15.14 9.15
CA TYR A 39 1.26 15.30 8.54
C TYR A 39 2.14 14.06 8.66
N VAL A 40 2.11 13.33 9.77
CA VAL A 40 2.85 12.06 9.90
C VAL A 40 2.28 11.04 8.91
N THR A 41 0.96 10.95 8.81
CA THR A 41 0.28 10.13 7.80
C THR A 41 0.71 10.53 6.38
N LEU A 42 0.77 11.82 6.07
CA LEU A 42 1.20 12.33 4.76
C LEU A 42 2.66 11.93 4.45
N LEU A 43 3.59 12.12 5.38
CA LEU A 43 4.98 11.69 5.21
C LEU A 43 5.06 10.18 4.96
N PHE A 44 4.25 9.40 5.66
CA PHE A 44 4.22 7.95 5.50
C PHE A 44 3.67 7.53 4.12
N CYS A 45 2.69 8.25 3.58
CA CYS A 45 2.18 8.03 2.23
C CYS A 45 3.26 8.35 1.17
N LEU A 46 3.96 9.47 1.32
CA LEU A 46 5.06 9.85 0.42
C LEU A 46 6.24 8.87 0.52
N PHE A 47 6.55 8.38 1.72
CA PHE A 47 7.52 7.31 1.90
C PHE A 47 7.12 6.05 1.14
N GLY A 48 5.84 5.65 1.17
CA GLY A 48 5.32 4.54 0.37
C GLY A 48 5.55 4.72 -1.13
N ALA A 49 5.27 5.91 -1.67
CA ALA A 49 5.52 6.24 -3.07
C ALA A 49 7.00 6.09 -3.46
N ILE A 50 7.90 6.61 -2.63
CA ILE A 50 9.36 6.53 -2.84
C ILE A 50 9.83 5.08 -2.76
N LEU A 51 9.42 4.36 -1.71
CA LEU A 51 9.77 2.94 -1.50
C LEU A 51 9.38 2.11 -2.72
N TYR A 52 8.14 2.27 -3.19
CA TYR A 52 7.64 1.53 -4.34
C TYR A 52 8.39 1.91 -5.61
N THR A 53 8.74 3.19 -5.78
CA THR A 53 9.55 3.64 -6.93
C THR A 53 10.93 3.00 -6.93
N VAL A 54 11.60 2.94 -5.76
CA VAL A 54 12.91 2.29 -5.63
C VAL A 54 12.82 0.81 -5.99
N VAL A 55 11.76 0.11 -5.58
CA VAL A 55 11.56 -1.30 -5.90
C VAL A 55 11.21 -1.48 -7.39
N ASP A 56 10.23 -0.75 -7.90
CA ASP A 56 9.70 -0.94 -9.25
C ASP A 56 10.66 -0.44 -10.33
N TYR A 57 11.24 0.75 -10.17
CA TYR A 57 12.21 1.31 -11.11
C TYR A 57 13.63 0.80 -10.82
N GLY A 58 14.09 0.89 -9.57
CA GLY A 58 15.46 0.53 -9.21
C GLY A 58 15.72 -0.98 -9.29
N ILE A 59 14.91 -1.79 -8.62
CA ILE A 59 15.14 -3.24 -8.55
C ILE A 59 14.60 -3.94 -9.80
N PHE A 60 13.31 -3.79 -10.12
CA PHE A 60 12.70 -4.59 -11.20
C PHE A 60 13.05 -4.11 -12.61
N TYR A 61 13.06 -2.80 -12.85
CA TYR A 61 13.37 -2.26 -14.18
C TYR A 61 14.89 -2.13 -14.41
N ALA A 62 15.61 -1.44 -13.53
CA ALA A 62 17.02 -1.09 -13.75
C ALA A 62 18.00 -2.23 -13.39
N TRP A 63 17.77 -2.97 -12.30
CA TRP A 63 18.70 -4.03 -11.89
C TRP A 63 18.36 -5.42 -12.47
N LEU A 64 17.14 -5.89 -12.28
CA LEU A 64 16.74 -7.24 -12.66
C LEU A 64 16.24 -7.35 -14.10
N HIS A 65 15.93 -6.22 -14.76
CA HIS A 65 15.36 -6.18 -16.11
C HIS A 65 14.12 -7.09 -16.31
N THR A 66 13.35 -7.31 -15.24
CA THR A 66 12.15 -8.17 -15.25
C THR A 66 10.88 -7.41 -15.60
N ARG A 67 10.96 -6.07 -15.69
CA ARG A 67 9.84 -5.19 -15.99
C ARG A 67 10.09 -4.39 -17.27
N SER A 68 9.09 -4.34 -18.14
CA SER A 68 9.10 -3.57 -19.37
C SER A 68 7.89 -2.66 -19.48
N VAL A 69 8.11 -1.42 -19.94
CA VAL A 69 7.07 -0.41 -20.18
C VAL A 69 7.15 0.01 -21.65
N GLN A 70 6.02 -0.04 -22.36
CA GLN A 70 5.89 0.40 -23.75
C GLN A 70 4.79 1.48 -23.83
N GLY A 71 4.98 2.49 -24.68
CA GLY A 71 4.01 3.57 -24.87
C GLY A 71 4.16 4.76 -23.91
N ALA A 72 5.14 4.75 -23.00
CA ALA A 72 5.49 5.87 -22.13
C ALA A 72 6.97 5.83 -21.72
N ASN A 73 7.49 6.95 -21.20
CA ASN A 73 8.79 6.94 -20.54
C ASN A 73 8.73 6.05 -19.29
N PRO A 74 9.58 5.01 -19.17
CA PRO A 74 9.50 4.03 -18.08
C PRO A 74 9.66 4.65 -16.69
N PHE A 75 10.54 5.64 -16.54
CA PHE A 75 10.76 6.28 -15.23
C PHE A 75 9.50 7.02 -14.76
N TRP A 76 8.96 7.92 -15.58
CA TRP A 76 7.77 8.71 -15.21
C TRP A 76 6.54 7.84 -15.00
N PHE A 77 6.36 6.83 -15.84
CA PHE A 77 5.25 5.89 -15.68
C PHE A 77 5.37 5.07 -14.39
N LEU A 78 6.55 4.52 -14.08
CA LEU A 78 6.75 3.73 -12.87
C LEU A 78 6.71 4.59 -11.61
N LEU A 79 7.16 5.85 -11.67
CA LEU A 79 7.01 6.82 -10.59
C LEU A 79 5.54 7.08 -10.30
N TRP A 80 4.73 7.35 -11.33
CA TRP A 80 3.28 7.54 -11.15
C TRP A 80 2.62 6.27 -10.60
N LEU A 81 2.90 5.11 -11.20
CA LEU A 81 2.33 3.82 -10.78
C LEU A 81 2.66 3.54 -9.30
N SER A 82 3.92 3.76 -8.93
CA SER A 82 4.40 3.61 -7.55
C SER A 82 3.80 4.65 -6.61
N SER A 83 3.58 5.87 -7.09
CA SER A 83 2.95 6.93 -6.29
C SER A 83 1.49 6.64 -6.04
N SER A 84 0.75 6.20 -7.06
CA SER A 84 -0.65 5.79 -6.94
C SER A 84 -0.80 4.72 -5.87
N TYR A 85 -0.11 3.58 -6.04
CA TYR A 85 -0.20 2.48 -5.08
C TYR A 85 0.43 2.79 -3.74
N GLY A 86 1.60 3.45 -3.75
CA GLY A 86 2.33 3.80 -2.53
C GLY A 86 1.50 4.71 -1.64
N ILE A 87 0.94 5.80 -2.18
CA ILE A 87 0.15 6.76 -1.41
C ILE A 87 -1.12 6.11 -0.89
N THR A 88 -1.94 5.49 -1.75
CA THR A 88 -3.25 4.97 -1.34
C THR A 88 -3.13 3.78 -0.39
N ASN A 89 -2.18 2.86 -0.64
CA ASN A 89 -2.01 1.68 0.22
C ASN A 89 -1.44 2.09 1.57
N PHE A 90 -0.38 2.90 1.59
CA PHE A 90 0.23 3.33 2.85
C PHE A 90 -0.74 4.19 3.67
N LEU A 91 -1.60 4.98 3.01
CA LEU A 91 -2.66 5.71 3.69
C LEU A 91 -3.59 4.77 4.45
N VAL A 92 -4.23 3.81 3.76
CA VAL A 92 -5.20 2.90 4.39
C VAL A 92 -4.53 2.03 5.44
N ILE A 93 -3.31 1.55 5.18
CA ILE A 93 -2.52 0.77 6.13
C ILE A 93 -2.24 1.59 7.39
N TRP A 94 -1.72 2.81 7.24
CA TRP A 94 -1.36 3.66 8.38
C TRP A 94 -2.57 4.06 9.21
N LEU A 95 -3.65 4.46 8.55
CA LEU A 95 -4.93 4.77 9.20
C LEU A 95 -5.50 3.54 9.93
N GLY A 96 -5.38 2.34 9.34
CA GLY A 96 -5.83 1.08 9.93
C GLY A 96 -5.02 0.67 11.16
N VAL A 97 -3.70 0.83 11.08
CA VAL A 97 -2.78 0.56 12.19
C VAL A 97 -3.06 1.49 13.36
N LYS A 98 -3.20 2.79 13.10
CA LYS A 98 -3.45 3.82 14.14
C LYS A 98 -4.90 3.86 14.64
N LYS A 99 -5.82 3.12 14.00
CA LYS A 99 -7.27 3.16 14.26
C LYS A 99 -7.86 4.57 14.09
N ASP A 100 -7.53 5.22 12.98
CA ASP A 100 -8.04 6.56 12.70
C ASP A 100 -9.57 6.56 12.54
N LYS A 101 -10.23 7.60 13.07
CA LYS A 101 -11.69 7.76 12.98
C LYS A 101 -12.19 7.85 11.52
N ASN A 102 -11.37 8.40 10.63
CA ASN A 102 -11.70 8.63 9.22
C ASN A 102 -11.25 7.49 8.29
N LEU A 103 -10.76 6.37 8.83
CA LEU A 103 -10.27 5.25 8.03
C LEU A 103 -11.28 4.80 6.98
N LYS A 104 -12.56 4.72 7.35
CA LYS A 104 -13.62 4.21 6.47
C LYS A 104 -13.82 5.14 5.27
N GLU A 105 -13.84 6.45 5.51
CA GLU A 105 -14.03 7.47 4.50
C GLU A 105 -12.87 7.48 3.49
N TYR A 106 -11.62 7.40 3.99
CA TYR A 106 -10.45 7.29 3.11
C TYR A 106 -10.41 5.96 2.34
N ALA A 107 -10.72 4.84 2.98
CA ALA A 107 -10.76 3.55 2.30
C ALA A 107 -11.84 3.50 1.22
N LEU A 108 -13.04 4.01 1.51
CA LEU A 108 -14.16 4.04 0.56
C LEU A 108 -13.86 4.95 -0.62
N ILE A 109 -13.36 6.17 -0.40
CA ILE A 109 -13.07 7.08 -1.52
C ILE A 109 -11.99 6.52 -2.44
N ILE A 110 -10.99 5.82 -1.90
CA ILE A 110 -9.94 5.14 -2.69
C ILE A 110 -10.53 4.00 -3.51
N ILE A 111 -11.34 3.12 -2.90
CA ILE A 111 -11.94 1.98 -3.60
C ILE A 111 -12.89 2.47 -4.72
N ILE A 112 -13.73 3.45 -4.42
CA ILE A 112 -14.62 4.06 -5.41
C ILE A 112 -13.79 4.66 -6.55
N TRP A 113 -12.76 5.43 -6.22
CA TRP A 113 -11.88 6.03 -7.23
C TRP A 113 -11.20 5.00 -8.12
N TRP A 114 -10.62 3.96 -7.53
CA TRP A 114 -9.98 2.87 -8.28
C TRP A 114 -10.93 2.18 -9.26
N ILE A 115 -12.20 1.99 -8.89
CA ILE A 115 -13.20 1.39 -9.79
C ILE A 115 -13.61 2.39 -10.88
N CYS A 116 -13.83 3.66 -10.52
CA CYS A 116 -14.38 4.67 -11.43
C CYS A 116 -13.34 5.28 -12.39
N CYS A 117 -12.07 5.42 -11.98
CA CYS A 117 -11.04 6.11 -12.77
C CYS A 117 -10.85 5.52 -14.18
N PRO A 118 -10.78 4.19 -14.38
CA PRO A 118 -10.71 3.63 -15.74
C PRO A 118 -11.97 3.93 -16.56
N MET A 119 -13.15 3.87 -15.94
CA MET A 119 -14.43 4.15 -16.60
C MET A 119 -14.52 5.61 -17.05
N ILE A 120 -14.15 6.55 -16.17
CA ILE A 120 -14.08 7.99 -16.49
C ILE A 120 -13.06 8.23 -17.61
N SER A 121 -11.88 7.63 -17.50
CA SER A 121 -10.82 7.73 -18.52
C SER A 121 -11.26 7.19 -19.89
N ALA A 122 -12.16 6.20 -19.94
CA ALA A 122 -12.70 5.66 -21.18
C ALA A 122 -13.81 6.56 -21.75
N MET A 123 -14.63 7.16 -20.90
CA MET A 123 -15.74 8.04 -21.29
C MET A 123 -15.23 9.40 -21.79
N THR A 124 -14.23 9.98 -21.12
CA THR A 124 -13.69 11.31 -21.41
C THR A 124 -12.17 11.25 -21.57
N PRO A 125 -11.66 10.76 -22.71
CA PRO A 125 -10.22 10.72 -22.95
C PRO A 125 -9.66 12.14 -23.12
N ILE A 126 -8.68 12.51 -22.30
CA ILE A 126 -7.95 13.79 -22.37
C ILE A 126 -6.58 13.61 -23.05
N ALA A 127 -6.03 12.39 -23.01
CA ALA A 127 -4.77 12.02 -23.63
C ALA A 127 -4.94 10.73 -24.45
N ASN A 128 -4.33 10.73 -25.63
CA ASN A 128 -4.31 9.59 -26.53
C ASN A 128 -3.04 8.78 -26.30
N GLY A 129 -3.18 7.47 -26.12
CA GLY A 129 -2.04 6.56 -25.99
C GLY A 129 -2.36 5.37 -25.10
N THR A 130 -1.89 4.21 -25.52
CA THR A 130 -2.00 2.96 -24.77
C THR A 130 -0.64 2.62 -24.19
N ILE A 131 -0.59 2.39 -22.89
CA ILE A 131 0.62 2.01 -22.17
C ILE A 131 0.52 0.55 -21.78
N ASN A 132 1.50 -0.23 -22.19
CA ASN A 132 1.61 -1.63 -21.84
C ASN A 132 2.74 -1.82 -20.84
N ILE A 133 2.43 -2.43 -19.70
CA ILE A 133 3.41 -2.83 -18.71
C ILE A 133 3.36 -4.35 -18.54
N GLU A 134 4.54 -4.96 -18.56
CA GLU A 134 4.71 -6.38 -18.29
C GLU A 134 5.75 -6.57 -17.20
N ARG A 135 5.48 -7.49 -16.28
CA ARG A 135 6.46 -8.00 -15.32
C ARG A 135 6.54 -9.51 -15.47
N LYS A 136 7.76 -10.02 -15.65
CA LYS A 136 8.06 -11.45 -15.52
C LYS A 136 8.23 -11.79 -14.05
N VAL A 137 7.48 -12.77 -13.58
CA VAL A 137 7.63 -13.29 -12.23
C VAL A 137 8.90 -14.15 -12.19
N GLY A 138 9.77 -13.89 -11.22
CA GLY A 138 11.05 -14.60 -11.05
C GLY A 138 11.25 -15.09 -9.62
N GLN A 139 12.45 -15.59 -9.31
CA GLN A 139 12.83 -16.20 -8.02
C GLN A 139 12.70 -15.29 -6.77
N TYR A 140 12.33 -14.01 -6.93
CA TYR A 140 12.22 -13.06 -5.82
C TYR A 140 11.06 -13.33 -4.84
N HIS A 141 10.05 -14.13 -5.24
CA HIS A 141 8.96 -14.49 -4.33
C HIS A 141 9.43 -15.27 -3.10
N GLY A 142 10.53 -16.03 -3.21
CA GLY A 142 11.15 -16.70 -2.06
C GLY A 142 11.63 -15.70 -1.00
N PHE A 143 12.28 -14.61 -1.42
CA PHE A 143 12.71 -13.55 -0.52
C PHE A 143 11.52 -12.81 0.12
N MET A 144 10.45 -12.59 -0.63
CA MET A 144 9.21 -12.00 -0.10
C MET A 144 8.58 -12.89 0.97
N ALA A 145 8.47 -14.20 0.72
CA ALA A 145 7.94 -15.15 1.69
C ALA A 145 8.80 -15.20 2.97
N ALA A 146 10.12 -15.21 2.84
CA ALA A 146 11.03 -15.19 3.99
C ALA A 146 10.85 -13.93 4.86
N MET A 147 10.79 -12.75 4.24
CA MET A 147 10.56 -11.49 4.96
C MET A 147 9.18 -11.44 5.64
N LEU A 148 8.14 -12.03 5.04
CA LEU A 148 6.80 -12.14 5.66
C LEU A 148 6.88 -13.00 6.92
N VAL A 149 7.51 -14.17 6.81
CA VAL A 149 7.71 -15.11 7.92
C VAL A 149 8.48 -14.44 9.05
N ILE A 150 9.60 -13.77 8.75
CA ILE A 150 10.40 -13.05 9.75
C ILE A 150 9.56 -11.96 10.45
N GLY A 151 8.83 -11.15 9.68
CA GLY A 151 8.02 -10.05 10.23
C GLY A 151 6.92 -10.54 11.17
N TYR A 152 6.14 -11.55 10.76
CA TYR A 152 5.07 -12.09 11.59
C TYR A 152 5.59 -12.94 12.74
N LEU A 153 6.68 -13.70 12.57
CA LEU A 153 7.32 -14.42 13.68
C LEU A 153 7.79 -13.44 14.76
N ALA A 154 8.39 -12.31 14.40
CA ALA A 154 8.77 -11.28 15.38
C ALA A 154 7.57 -10.78 16.19
N VAL A 155 6.42 -10.54 15.54
CA VAL A 155 5.19 -10.12 16.22
C VAL A 155 4.62 -11.24 17.11
N LEU A 156 4.64 -12.48 16.65
CA LEU A 156 4.14 -13.63 17.41
C LEU A 156 5.01 -13.92 18.64
N ILE A 157 6.33 -13.94 18.47
CA ILE A 157 7.29 -14.09 19.57
C ILE A 157 7.10 -12.95 20.57
N TYR A 158 7.01 -11.69 20.11
CA TYR A 158 6.71 -10.57 21.01
C TYR A 158 5.42 -10.81 21.80
N ASN A 159 4.36 -11.29 21.16
CA ASN A 159 3.07 -11.58 21.82
C ASN A 159 3.12 -12.73 22.83
N MET A 160 4.02 -13.69 22.64
CA MET A 160 4.21 -14.81 23.56
C MET A 160 4.99 -14.41 24.82
N PHE A 161 5.95 -13.50 24.69
CA PHE A 161 6.85 -13.11 25.79
C PHE A 161 6.54 -11.76 26.43
N THR A 162 5.66 -10.94 25.82
CA THR A 162 5.29 -9.63 26.38
C THR A 162 4.44 -9.78 27.64
N LYS A 163 4.73 -8.98 28.67
CA LYS A 163 3.85 -8.73 29.82
C LYS A 163 2.87 -7.57 29.60
N LYS A 164 3.02 -6.85 28.49
CA LYS A 164 2.13 -5.76 28.04
C LYS A 164 1.06 -6.28 27.09
N ASP A 165 0.18 -5.39 26.64
CA ASP A 165 -0.83 -5.72 25.64
C ASP A 165 -0.26 -6.36 24.38
N LYS A 166 -0.96 -7.39 23.90
CA LYS A 166 -0.63 -8.12 22.68
C LYS A 166 -0.86 -7.25 21.45
N LEU A 167 0.05 -7.37 20.49
CA LEU A 167 -0.08 -6.79 19.17
C LEU A 167 -1.19 -7.49 18.37
N PRO A 168 -2.00 -6.74 17.60
CA PRO A 168 -3.19 -7.24 16.94
C PRO A 168 -2.90 -7.94 15.60
N VAL A 169 -2.36 -9.16 15.65
CA VAL A 169 -1.94 -9.94 14.46
C VAL A 169 -3.06 -10.07 13.44
N LEU A 170 -4.27 -10.44 13.86
CA LEU A 170 -5.40 -10.64 12.96
C LEU A 170 -5.76 -9.35 12.21
N ARG A 171 -5.69 -8.20 12.89
CA ARG A 171 -5.95 -6.90 12.25
C ARG A 171 -4.90 -6.57 11.21
N MET A 172 -3.62 -6.82 11.52
CA MET A 172 -2.52 -6.62 10.57
C MET A 172 -2.76 -7.41 9.28
N LEU A 173 -3.12 -8.69 9.41
CA LEU A 173 -3.45 -9.56 8.27
C LEU A 173 -4.65 -9.04 7.47
N ILE A 174 -5.74 -8.69 8.16
CA ILE A 174 -6.96 -8.20 7.49
C ILE A 174 -6.66 -6.91 6.71
N ILE A 175 -5.91 -5.97 7.30
CA ILE A 175 -5.55 -4.71 6.61
C ILE A 175 -4.76 -5.01 5.33
N GLY A 176 -3.73 -5.84 5.40
CA GLY A 176 -2.91 -6.13 4.22
C GLY A 176 -3.67 -6.86 3.13
N ILE A 177 -4.52 -7.83 3.51
CA ILE A 177 -5.41 -8.54 2.57
C ILE A 177 -6.37 -7.58 1.90
N LEU A 178 -7.08 -6.75 2.66
CA LEU A 178 -8.12 -5.87 2.11
C LEU A 178 -7.57 -4.81 1.17
N VAL A 179 -6.44 -4.19 1.52
CA VAL A 179 -5.81 -3.15 0.69
C VAL A 179 -5.39 -3.73 -0.66
N GLN A 180 -4.72 -4.89 -0.64
CA GLN A 180 -4.26 -5.51 -1.87
C GLN A 180 -5.41 -6.09 -2.70
N PHE A 181 -6.38 -6.71 -2.03
CA PHE A 181 -7.55 -7.24 -2.69
C PHE A 181 -8.36 -6.14 -3.37
N GLY A 182 -8.60 -5.02 -2.69
CA GLY A 182 -9.38 -3.91 -3.26
C GLY A 182 -8.76 -3.37 -4.55
N TRP A 183 -7.43 -3.32 -4.60
CA TRP A 183 -6.71 -2.91 -5.80
C TRP A 183 -6.76 -3.96 -6.92
N GLU A 184 -6.39 -5.21 -6.61
CA GLU A 184 -6.41 -6.31 -7.59
C GLU A 184 -7.82 -6.47 -8.19
N PHE A 185 -8.84 -6.30 -7.35
CA PHE A 185 -10.24 -6.34 -7.76
C PHE A 185 -10.60 -5.19 -8.70
N SER A 186 -10.21 -3.94 -8.41
CA SER A 186 -10.45 -2.81 -9.31
C SER A 186 -9.83 -3.03 -10.69
N LEU A 187 -8.58 -3.51 -10.75
CA LEU A 187 -7.91 -3.78 -12.03
C LEU A 187 -8.60 -4.88 -12.82
N LEU A 188 -9.10 -5.90 -12.10
CA LEU A 188 -9.82 -7.00 -12.70
C LEU A 188 -11.17 -6.56 -13.29
N VAL A 189 -11.96 -5.81 -12.52
CA VAL A 189 -13.29 -5.32 -12.94
C VAL A 189 -13.19 -4.47 -14.20
N ASN A 190 -12.12 -3.69 -14.33
CA ASN A 190 -11.91 -2.79 -15.48
C ASN A 190 -11.17 -3.44 -16.65
N GLY A 191 -10.89 -4.75 -16.61
CA GLY A 191 -10.18 -5.44 -17.69
C GLY A 191 -8.74 -4.98 -17.92
N ILE A 192 -8.17 -4.19 -17.00
CA ILE A 192 -6.78 -3.72 -17.08
C ILE A 192 -5.81 -4.89 -16.89
N ARG A 193 -6.24 -5.92 -16.15
CA ARG A 193 -5.46 -7.13 -15.87
C ARG A 193 -6.26 -8.39 -16.24
N PRO A 194 -5.63 -9.40 -16.88
CA PRO A 194 -6.29 -10.67 -17.12
C PRO A 194 -6.57 -11.43 -15.80
N PHE A 195 -7.70 -12.12 -15.74
CA PHE A 195 -8.04 -12.97 -14.59
C PHE A 195 -7.04 -14.11 -14.47
N LYS A 196 -6.25 -14.08 -13.39
CA LYS A 196 -5.41 -15.20 -12.96
C LYS A 196 -5.58 -15.33 -11.45
N PHE A 197 -5.77 -16.55 -10.97
CA PHE A 197 -6.01 -16.81 -9.55
C PHE A 197 -4.74 -16.64 -8.72
N GLU A 198 -3.59 -17.13 -9.19
CA GLU A 198 -2.34 -17.07 -8.40
C GLU A 198 -1.94 -15.64 -8.03
N PRO A 199 -1.98 -14.64 -8.93
CA PRO A 199 -1.58 -13.30 -8.55
C PRO A 199 -2.55 -12.62 -7.60
N ILE A 200 -3.86 -12.87 -7.72
CA ILE A 200 -4.84 -12.33 -6.78
C ILE A 200 -4.58 -12.91 -5.38
N MET A 201 -4.35 -14.22 -5.30
CA MET A 201 -4.12 -14.91 -4.03
C MET A 201 -2.74 -14.58 -3.42
N ILE A 202 -1.66 -14.75 -4.18
CA ILE A 202 -0.28 -14.52 -3.71
C ILE A 202 -0.07 -13.05 -3.37
N ASN A 203 -0.52 -12.12 -4.22
CA ASN A 203 -0.31 -10.72 -3.92
C ASN A 203 -1.10 -10.32 -2.68
N SER A 204 -2.38 -10.73 -2.58
CA SER A 204 -3.24 -10.37 -1.45
C SER A 204 -2.81 -10.98 -0.13
N LEU A 205 -2.28 -12.20 -0.14
CA LEU A 205 -1.82 -12.87 1.08
C LEU A 205 -0.39 -12.50 1.46
N ILE A 206 0.50 -12.29 0.48
CA ILE A 206 1.94 -12.18 0.72
C ILE A 206 2.45 -10.76 0.46
N GLU A 207 2.30 -10.20 -0.74
CA GLU A 207 3.01 -8.97 -1.16
C GLU A 207 2.72 -7.76 -0.25
N THR A 208 1.46 -7.56 0.17
CA THR A 208 1.11 -6.41 1.04
C THR A 208 1.20 -6.72 2.52
N ASN A 209 0.93 -7.96 2.94
CA ASN A 209 1.11 -8.37 4.35
C ASN A 209 2.58 -8.36 4.75
N LEU A 210 3.49 -8.56 3.79
CA LEU A 210 4.93 -8.49 3.97
C LEU A 210 5.37 -7.28 4.80
N GLY A 211 4.86 -6.10 4.47
CA GLY A 211 5.26 -4.84 5.08
C GLY A 211 4.57 -4.54 6.41
N ILE A 212 3.37 -5.09 6.67
CA ILE A 212 2.50 -4.65 7.77
C ILE A 212 3.15 -4.79 9.16
N PRO A 213 3.82 -5.91 9.51
CA PRO A 213 4.51 -6.02 10.80
C PRO A 213 5.53 -4.91 11.03
N TYR A 214 6.35 -4.60 10.01
CA TYR A 214 7.37 -3.57 10.07
C TYR A 214 6.76 -2.17 10.20
N ILE A 215 5.71 -1.88 9.42
CA ILE A 215 4.96 -0.62 9.50
C ILE A 215 4.36 -0.43 10.89
N TYR A 216 3.85 -1.49 11.49
CA TYR A 216 3.29 -1.43 12.84
C TYR A 216 4.35 -1.09 13.89
N PHE A 217 5.55 -1.67 13.79
CA PHE A 217 6.66 -1.33 14.68
C PHE A 217 7.11 0.13 14.49
N ILE A 218 7.19 0.60 13.24
CA ILE A 218 7.48 2.01 12.91
C ILE A 218 6.43 2.92 13.53
N TYR A 219 5.14 2.60 13.35
CA TYR A 219 4.03 3.35 13.96
C TYR A 219 4.18 3.45 15.47
N LYS A 220 4.41 2.33 16.17
CA LYS A 220 4.58 2.31 17.62
C LYS A 220 5.79 3.13 18.08
N GLY A 221 6.86 3.15 17.28
CA GLY A 221 8.05 3.95 17.52
C GLY A 221 7.78 5.46 17.40
N ILE A 222 7.12 5.89 16.33
CA ILE A 222 6.83 7.30 16.05
C ILE A 222 5.75 7.85 16.99
N SER A 223 4.62 7.13 17.11
CA SER A 223 3.45 7.56 17.92
C SER A 223 3.74 7.71 19.41
N LYS A 224 4.86 7.16 19.90
CA LYS A 224 5.33 7.36 21.27
C LYS A 224 5.80 8.80 21.55
N TYR A 225 6.23 9.52 20.51
CA TYR A 225 6.87 10.83 20.65
C TYR A 225 6.09 11.95 19.98
N VAL A 226 5.39 11.64 18.88
CA VAL A 226 4.79 12.65 18.01
C VAL A 226 3.36 12.26 17.62
N ASN A 227 2.45 13.23 17.72
CA ASN A 227 1.09 13.13 17.19
C ASN A 227 1.08 13.32 15.67
N ASP A 228 -0.03 13.01 15.03
CA ASP A 228 -0.15 13.09 13.57
C ASP A 228 0.05 14.52 13.01
N ASP A 229 -0.19 15.55 13.85
CA ASP A 229 -0.02 16.98 13.54
C ASP A 229 1.39 17.53 13.88
N PHE A 230 2.36 16.64 14.16
CA PHE A 230 3.70 16.95 14.67
C PHE A 230 3.78 17.54 16.08
N SER A 231 2.67 17.67 16.81
CA SER A 231 2.74 18.05 18.21
C SER A 231 3.40 16.93 19.03
N LYS A 232 4.22 17.31 20.02
CA LYS A 232 4.83 16.33 20.93
C LYS A 232 3.75 15.67 21.79
N VAL A 233 3.87 14.37 22.00
CA VAL A 233 3.00 13.66 22.95
C VAL A 233 3.34 14.12 24.37
N ASN A 234 2.48 14.93 24.96
CA ASN A 234 2.62 15.36 26.35
C ASN A 234 2.36 14.18 27.28
N LYS A 235 3.42 13.57 27.82
CA LYS A 235 3.34 12.49 28.83
C LYS A 235 2.85 12.95 30.22
N VAL A 236 2.36 14.17 30.34
CA VAL A 236 1.92 14.73 31.62
C VAL A 236 0.45 14.39 31.83
N LYS A 237 0.17 13.22 32.44
CA LYS A 237 -1.05 12.81 33.19
C LYS A 237 -1.45 11.32 32.98
N GLU A 238 -0.55 10.37 33.27
CA GLU A 238 -1.00 8.99 33.56
C GLU A 238 -0.55 8.48 34.94
N GLU A 239 0.49 9.07 35.56
CA GLU A 239 0.94 8.64 36.89
C GLU A 239 0.15 9.21 38.08
N LYS A 240 -0.77 10.18 37.88
CA LYS A 240 -1.54 10.78 38.99
C LYS A 240 -2.93 10.20 39.25
N ASN A 241 -3.46 9.32 38.38
CA ASN A 241 -4.79 8.73 38.56
C ASN A 241 -4.79 7.30 39.13
N GLN A 242 -3.62 6.73 39.45
CA GLN A 242 -3.52 5.42 40.11
C GLN A 242 -3.22 5.49 41.62
N THR A 243 -3.07 6.69 42.20
CA THR A 243 -2.73 6.85 43.63
C THR A 243 -3.87 7.41 44.47
N ILE A 244 -5.06 7.63 43.91
CA ILE A 244 -6.22 8.12 44.68
C ILE A 244 -7.43 7.24 44.40
N THR A 245 -7.38 6.02 44.94
CA THR A 245 -8.57 5.30 45.38
C THR A 245 -8.12 4.42 46.54
N ILE A 246 -8.03 5.02 47.73
CA ILE A 246 -8.07 4.32 49.01
C ILE A 246 -9.52 4.33 49.45
#